data_AF-A0A0R3T1E5-F1
#
_entry.id   AF-A0A0R3T1E5-F1
#
_cell.length_a   1.000
_cell.length_b   1.000
_cell.length_c   1.000
_cell.angle_alpha   90.00
_cell.angle_beta   90.00
_cell.angle_gamma   90.00
#
_symmetry.space_group_name_H-M   'P 1'
#
loop_
_entity.id
_entity.type
_entity.pdbx_description
1 polymer ?
#
loop_
_entity_poly.entity_id
_entity_poly.type
_entity_poly.pdbx_seq_one_letter_code
_entity_poly.pdbx_strand_id
1 'polypeptide(L)'
;MEDFAECTGFAVPSYEKYPDWSKAEVRTGTTLVACEYNGGVVIGADSRTSTGVYVANRVTNKLTPLTKYIYCCRSGSAADTQAAADVVRYQLDFHSVQMGREPTVAEAANIFHNLCYNHRDNLLAGIFVAGWDSVLGGQIYSIPVGGMLIRQPAVIGGSGSTFLYGHFDINFKPNMTKEQAVQFVSTCVGLAINRDGSSGGCIRLAVINSSGVEHKLIKGDQVPMYSYKP
;
A
#
# COMPACT_ATOMS: atom_id res chain seq x y z
N MET A 1 15.00 62.05 6.99
CA MET A 1 15.54 61.21 5.90
C MET A 1 16.10 59.97 6.60
N GLU A 2 15.16 59.19 7.13
CA GLU A 2 15.38 57.97 7.91
C GLU A 2 14.88 56.78 7.09
N ASP A 3 15.37 55.59 7.43
CA ASP A 3 15.08 54.26 6.88
C ASP A 3 15.78 53.84 5.58
N PHE A 4 17.03 53.39 5.75
CA PHE A 4 17.51 52.19 5.09
C PHE A 4 18.05 51.23 6.17
N ALA A 5 17.15 50.45 6.78
CA ALA A 5 17.53 49.35 7.66
C ALA A 5 18.18 48.23 6.82
N GLU A 6 19.44 47.94 7.11
CA GLU A 6 20.21 46.83 6.55
C GLU A 6 19.50 45.50 6.82
N CYS A 7 18.99 44.87 5.77
CA CYS A 7 18.49 43.50 5.80
C CYS A 7 19.65 42.52 5.55
N THR A 8 20.68 42.51 6.39
CA THR A 8 21.85 41.62 6.26
C THR A 8 21.95 40.66 7.44
N GLY A 9 20.92 39.84 7.63
CA GLY A 9 20.82 38.94 8.78
C GLY A 9 19.99 37.68 8.58
N PHE A 10 19.97 37.09 7.38
CA PHE A 10 19.52 35.70 7.26
C PHE A 10 20.68 34.78 7.67
N ALA A 11 20.81 34.56 8.98
CA ALA A 11 21.60 33.44 9.47
C ALA A 11 20.96 32.15 8.95
N VAL A 12 21.63 31.47 8.02
CA VAL A 12 21.27 30.11 7.60
C VAL A 12 21.21 29.27 8.88
N PRO A 13 20.09 28.61 9.20
CA PRO A 13 19.99 27.83 10.43
C PRO A 13 21.15 26.82 10.50
N SER A 14 21.85 26.75 11.64
CA SER A 14 22.92 25.79 11.83
C SER A 14 22.39 24.37 11.60
N TYR A 15 23.23 23.50 11.01
CA TYR A 15 22.90 22.11 10.70
C TYR A 15 22.31 21.35 11.91
N GLU A 16 22.70 21.73 13.12
CA GLU A 16 22.20 21.20 14.41
C GLU A 16 20.69 21.40 14.64
N LYS A 17 20.03 22.34 13.97
CA LYS A 17 18.58 22.55 14.08
C LYS A 17 17.77 21.64 13.15
N TYR A 18 18.41 20.94 12.22
CA TYR A 18 17.75 19.94 11.39
C TYR A 18 17.80 18.58 12.10
N PRO A 19 16.71 17.81 12.09
CA PRO A 19 16.73 16.47 12.66
C PRO A 19 17.84 15.66 11.98
N ASP A 20 18.58 14.86 12.76
CA ASP A 20 19.61 13.98 12.24
C ASP A 20 18.96 12.89 11.37
N TRP A 21 18.83 13.18 10.07
CA TRP A 21 18.21 12.30 9.09
C TRP A 21 18.96 10.97 8.93
N SER A 22 20.20 10.86 9.43
CA SER A 22 20.96 9.61 9.42
C SER A 22 20.47 8.61 10.49
N LYS A 23 19.83 9.11 11.56
CA LYS A 23 19.25 8.31 12.65
C LYS A 23 17.72 8.31 12.67
N ALA A 24 17.09 9.16 11.86
CA ALA A 24 15.64 9.23 11.76
C ALA A 24 15.09 7.94 11.13
N GLU A 25 14.06 7.38 11.76
CA GLU A 25 13.34 6.22 11.24
C GLU A 25 12.83 6.50 9.82
N VAL A 26 13.15 5.61 8.87
CA VAL A 26 12.77 5.79 7.46
C VAL A 26 11.27 5.57 7.31
N ARG A 27 10.51 6.65 7.47
CA ARG A 27 9.07 6.67 7.21
C ARG A 27 8.82 6.79 5.71
N THR A 28 8.54 5.66 5.07
CA THR A 28 8.10 5.64 3.67
C THR A 28 6.60 5.86 3.62
N GLY A 29 6.14 6.97 3.04
CA GLY A 29 4.71 7.13 2.80
C GLY A 29 4.21 6.18 1.72
N THR A 30 2.94 5.83 1.85
CA THR A 30 2.31 4.82 1.02
C THR A 30 0.80 5.03 1.02
N THR A 31 0.18 4.80 -0.13
CA THR A 31 -1.25 4.57 -0.24
C THR A 31 -1.48 3.15 -0.74
N LEU A 32 -2.19 2.35 0.04
CA LEU A 32 -2.69 1.03 -0.34
C LEU A 32 -4.22 1.06 -0.35
N VAL A 33 -4.84 0.48 -1.37
CA VAL A 33 -6.29 0.31 -1.47
C VAL A 33 -6.57 -1.06 -2.03
N ALA A 34 -7.51 -1.80 -1.46
CA ALA A 34 -7.97 -3.08 -1.98
C ALA A 34 -9.49 -3.20 -1.86
N CYS A 35 -10.13 -3.87 -2.82
CA CYS A 35 -11.57 -4.03 -2.91
C CYS A 35 -11.94 -5.39 -3.52
N GLU A 36 -12.84 -6.12 -2.87
CA GLU A 36 -13.51 -7.30 -3.44
C GLU A 36 -14.51 -6.83 -4.51
N TYR A 37 -14.63 -7.57 -5.60
CA TYR A 37 -15.60 -7.34 -6.67
C TYR A 37 -16.24 -8.67 -7.09
N ASN A 38 -17.32 -8.64 -7.87
CA ASN A 38 -17.95 -9.86 -8.34
C ASN A 38 -17.02 -10.62 -9.32
N GLY A 39 -16.30 -11.62 -8.78
CA GLY A 39 -15.36 -12.46 -9.53
C GLY A 39 -13.92 -12.43 -9.00
N GLY A 40 -13.58 -11.56 -8.03
CA GLY A 40 -12.22 -11.53 -7.48
C GLY A 40 -11.91 -10.29 -6.64
N VAL A 41 -10.64 -9.85 -6.67
CA VAL A 41 -10.17 -8.67 -5.93
C VAL A 41 -9.38 -7.72 -6.84
N VAL A 42 -9.46 -6.43 -6.54
CA VAL A 42 -8.59 -5.41 -7.12
C VAL A 42 -7.74 -4.82 -6.00
N ILE A 43 -6.42 -4.79 -6.20
CA ILE A 43 -5.48 -4.10 -5.33
C ILE A 43 -4.79 -2.97 -6.06
N GLY A 44 -4.49 -1.90 -5.34
CA GLY A 44 -3.86 -0.70 -5.86
C GLY A 44 -2.90 -0.06 -4.88
N ALA A 45 -1.81 0.48 -5.42
CA ALA A 45 -0.84 1.24 -4.65
C ALA A 45 -0.18 2.34 -5.48
N ASP A 46 0.29 3.37 -4.79
CA ASP A 46 1.21 4.35 -5.35
C ASP A 46 2.64 3.77 -5.49
N SER A 47 3.52 4.44 -6.22
CA SER A 47 4.87 3.94 -6.50
C SER A 47 6.01 4.74 -5.85
N ARG A 48 5.69 5.78 -5.07
CA ARG A 48 6.69 6.60 -4.39
C ARG A 48 7.20 5.91 -3.12
N THR A 49 8.49 6.01 -2.87
CA THR A 49 9.13 5.67 -1.60
C THR A 49 9.96 6.87 -1.18
N SER A 50 9.63 7.46 -0.03
CA SER A 50 10.31 8.62 0.54
C SER A 50 11.12 8.28 1.78
N THR A 51 12.14 9.09 2.05
CA THR A 51 12.90 9.12 3.29
C THR A 51 12.86 10.55 3.79
N GLY A 52 11.90 10.85 4.68
CA GLY A 52 11.55 12.22 5.01
C GLY A 52 11.04 12.96 3.77
N VAL A 53 11.63 14.12 3.47
CA VAL A 53 11.28 14.94 2.29
C VAL A 53 11.91 14.43 1.00
N TYR A 54 12.94 13.58 1.09
CA TYR A 54 13.65 13.08 -0.07
C TYR A 54 12.89 11.90 -0.70
N VAL A 55 12.68 11.94 -2.02
CA VAL A 55 12.07 10.82 -2.75
C VAL A 55 13.15 9.85 -3.18
N ALA A 56 13.34 8.78 -2.40
CA ALA A 56 14.33 7.74 -2.64
C ALA A 56 14.04 6.94 -3.93
N ASN A 57 12.77 6.61 -4.19
CA ASN A 57 12.35 5.94 -5.42
C ASN A 57 10.96 6.43 -5.87
N ARG A 58 10.77 6.61 -7.17
CA ARG A 58 9.50 7.08 -7.77
C ARG A 58 8.65 5.96 -8.36
N VAL A 59 9.19 4.78 -8.58
CA VAL A 59 8.57 3.71 -9.39
C VAL A 59 8.50 2.35 -8.67
N THR A 60 8.66 2.34 -7.34
CA THR A 60 8.60 1.15 -6.49
C THR A 60 7.32 0.35 -6.75
N ASN A 61 7.45 -0.98 -6.78
CA ASN A 61 6.28 -1.86 -6.77
C ASN A 61 5.99 -2.32 -5.34
N LYS A 62 4.86 -1.88 -4.79
CA LYS A 62 4.39 -2.24 -3.44
C LYS A 62 3.44 -3.45 -3.45
N LEU A 63 3.04 -3.91 -4.64
CA LEU A 63 2.22 -5.10 -4.85
C LEU A 63 3.15 -6.28 -5.15
N THR A 64 3.24 -7.22 -4.21
CA THR A 64 4.23 -8.32 -4.27
C THR A 64 3.49 -9.64 -4.44
N PRO A 65 3.80 -10.44 -5.48
CA PRO A 65 3.22 -11.77 -5.63
C PRO A 65 3.74 -12.69 -4.53
N LEU A 66 2.82 -13.42 -3.89
CA LEU A 66 3.14 -14.52 -2.97
C LEU A 66 3.00 -15.86 -3.68
N THR A 67 1.91 -16.03 -4.42
CA THR A 67 1.64 -17.19 -5.28
C THR A 67 1.11 -16.71 -6.63
N LYS A 68 0.65 -17.63 -7.48
CA LYS A 68 0.00 -17.31 -8.74
C LYS A 68 -1.26 -16.43 -8.57
N TYR A 69 -2.00 -16.62 -7.47
CA TYR A 69 -3.30 -15.97 -7.25
C TYR A 69 -3.37 -15.15 -5.94
N ILE A 70 -2.27 -15.03 -5.19
CA ILE A 70 -2.23 -14.32 -3.91
C ILE A 70 -1.13 -13.27 -3.94
N TYR A 71 -1.48 -12.05 -3.55
CA TYR A 71 -0.57 -10.91 -3.46
C TYR A 71 -0.58 -10.34 -2.05
N CYS A 72 0.54 -9.73 -1.66
CA CYS A 72 0.58 -8.80 -0.54
C CYS A 72 0.82 -7.36 -0.99
N CYS A 73 0.14 -6.43 -0.33
CA CYS A 73 0.41 -5.01 -0.40
C CYS A 73 1.23 -4.60 0.82
N ARG A 74 2.36 -3.91 0.59
CA ARG A 74 3.34 -3.60 1.63
C ARG A 74 3.32 -2.11 2.01
N SER A 75 3.19 -1.82 3.30
CA SER A 75 3.33 -0.48 3.90
C SER A 75 4.08 -0.55 5.24
N GLY A 76 4.76 0.53 5.63
CA GLY A 76 5.65 0.56 6.79
C GLY A 76 7.12 0.53 6.37
N SER A 77 7.98 -0.08 7.17
CA SER A 77 9.40 -0.23 6.85
C SER A 77 9.57 -1.06 5.56
N ALA A 78 10.29 -0.50 4.59
CA ALA A 78 10.53 -1.18 3.32
C ALA A 78 11.31 -2.50 3.52
N ALA A 79 12.29 -2.51 4.42
CA ALA A 79 13.10 -3.68 4.72
C ALA A 79 12.27 -4.78 5.38
N ASP A 80 11.54 -4.43 6.45
CA ASP A 80 10.72 -5.37 7.22
C ASP A 80 9.67 -6.04 6.34
N THR A 81 8.96 -5.24 5.54
CA THR A 81 7.88 -5.76 4.70
C THR A 81 8.39 -6.61 3.54
N GLN A 82 9.58 -6.33 3.00
CA GLN A 82 10.22 -7.16 1.97
C GLN A 82 10.63 -8.52 2.56
N ALA A 83 11.35 -8.50 3.68
CA ALA A 83 11.78 -9.71 4.36
C ALA A 83 10.58 -10.59 4.76
N ALA A 84 9.52 -9.97 5.32
CA ALA A 84 8.30 -10.67 5.66
C ALA A 84 7.64 -11.34 4.44
N ALA A 85 7.55 -10.62 3.31
CA ALA A 85 6.97 -11.17 2.09
C ALA A 85 7.77 -12.35 1.53
N ASP A 86 9.10 -12.31 1.58
CA ASP A 86 9.95 -13.41 1.11
C ASP A 86 9.87 -14.64 2.02
N VAL A 87 9.82 -14.46 3.34
CA VAL A 87 9.58 -15.54 4.30
C VAL A 87 8.23 -16.20 4.07
N VAL A 88 7.17 -15.41 3.90
CA VAL A 88 5.82 -15.96 3.66
C VAL A 88 5.74 -16.66 2.30
N ARG A 89 6.35 -16.12 1.25
CA ARG A 89 6.42 -16.77 -0.06
C ARG A 89 7.06 -18.16 0.07
N TYR A 90 8.21 -18.26 0.72
CA TYR A 90 8.88 -19.54 0.94
C TYR A 90 8.01 -20.55 1.71
N GLN A 91 7.34 -20.11 2.78
CA GLN A 91 6.46 -20.98 3.55
C GLN A 91 5.24 -21.44 2.75
N LEU A 92 4.67 -20.57 1.91
CA LEU A 92 3.55 -20.92 1.03
C LEU A 92 3.95 -21.90 -0.07
N ASP A 93 5.12 -21.72 -0.67
CA ASP A 93 5.65 -22.65 -1.68
C ASP A 93 5.85 -24.03 -1.07
N PHE A 94 6.48 -24.11 0.11
CA PHE A 94 6.63 -25.37 0.84
C PHE A 94 5.28 -26.00 1.22
N HIS A 95 4.33 -25.20 1.72
CA HIS A 95 2.98 -25.64 2.07
C HIS A 95 2.24 -26.21 0.85
N SER A 96 2.39 -25.59 -0.32
CA SER A 96 1.75 -26.05 -1.55
C SER A 96 2.24 -27.44 -1.98
N VAL A 97 3.55 -27.69 -1.86
CA VAL A 97 4.17 -28.98 -2.17
C VAL A 97 3.73 -30.04 -1.18
N GLN A 98 3.70 -29.71 0.12
CA GLN A 98 3.30 -30.64 1.17
C GLN A 98 1.83 -31.04 1.08
N MET A 99 0.94 -30.08 0.77
CA MET A 99 -0.50 -30.32 0.70
C MET A 99 -0.95 -30.84 -0.67
N GLY A 100 -0.10 -30.76 -1.70
CA GLY A 100 -0.44 -31.14 -3.07
C GLY A 100 -1.54 -30.28 -3.70
N ARG A 101 -1.74 -29.05 -3.19
CA ARG A 101 -2.73 -28.08 -3.69
C ARG A 101 -2.25 -26.65 -3.52
N GLU A 102 -2.87 -25.75 -4.27
CA GLU A 102 -2.65 -24.30 -4.09
C GLU A 102 -3.05 -23.86 -2.67
N PRO A 103 -2.27 -22.97 -2.03
CA PRO A 103 -2.64 -22.36 -0.76
C PRO A 103 -3.88 -21.47 -0.91
N THR A 104 -4.69 -21.40 0.14
CA THR A 104 -5.84 -20.49 0.26
C THR A 104 -5.39 -19.09 0.69
N VAL A 105 -6.21 -18.07 0.44
CA VAL A 105 -5.87 -16.69 0.86
C VAL A 105 -5.80 -16.58 2.38
N ALA A 106 -6.68 -17.30 3.08
CA ALA A 106 -6.69 -17.37 4.54
C ALA A 106 -5.41 -18.00 5.12
N GLU A 107 -4.86 -19.05 4.50
CA GLU A 107 -3.59 -19.66 4.91
C GLU A 107 -2.43 -18.66 4.79
N ALA A 108 -2.34 -17.94 3.67
CA ALA A 108 -1.35 -16.88 3.50
C ALA A 108 -1.49 -15.77 4.53
N ALA A 109 -2.72 -15.35 4.83
CA ALA A 109 -2.98 -14.31 5.82
C ALA A 109 -2.62 -14.75 7.25
N ASN A 110 -2.87 -16.02 7.60
CA ASN A 110 -2.48 -16.58 8.89
C ASN A 110 -0.96 -16.66 9.09
N ILE A 111 -0.21 -16.96 8.04
CA ILE A 111 1.26 -16.96 8.11
C ILE A 111 1.78 -15.53 8.38
N PHE A 112 1.25 -14.52 7.67
CA PHE A 112 1.59 -13.12 7.95
C PHE A 112 1.17 -12.69 9.36
N HIS A 113 -0.03 -13.06 9.80
CA HIS A 113 -0.53 -12.78 11.15
C HIS A 113 0.47 -13.27 12.20
N ASN A 114 0.86 -14.54 12.13
CA ASN A 114 1.79 -15.14 13.08
C ASN A 114 3.15 -14.44 13.05
N LEU A 115 3.70 -14.17 11.86
CA LEU A 115 4.98 -13.50 11.71
C LEU A 115 4.96 -12.08 12.29
N CYS A 116 3.95 -11.28 11.92
CA CYS A 116 3.80 -9.90 12.38
C CYS A 116 3.49 -9.82 13.88
N TYR A 117 2.71 -10.75 14.42
CA TYR A 117 2.37 -10.76 15.85
C TYR A 117 3.58 -11.15 16.71
N ASN A 118 4.30 -12.20 16.32
CA ASN A 118 5.47 -12.69 17.08
C ASN A 118 6.64 -11.71 17.09
N HIS A 119 6.74 -10.85 16.07
CA HIS A 119 7.78 -9.83 15.95
C HIS A 119 7.23 -8.41 16.00
N ARG A 120 6.06 -8.19 16.61
CA ARG A 120 5.36 -6.89 16.65
C ARG A 120 6.17 -5.73 17.24
N ASP A 121 7.12 -6.03 18.12
CA ASP A 121 7.98 -5.02 18.75
C ASP A 121 9.21 -4.67 17.89
N ASN A 122 9.50 -5.48 16.86
CA ASN A 122 10.67 -5.33 15.98
C ASN A 122 10.31 -5.09 14.51
N LEU A 123 9.05 -5.28 14.12
CA LEU A 123 8.57 -5.10 12.75
C LEU A 123 7.59 -3.94 12.67
N LEU A 124 7.87 -3.00 11.77
CA LEU A 124 6.93 -1.98 11.35
C LEU A 124 6.31 -2.36 10.00
N ALA A 125 5.30 -3.24 10.04
CA ALA A 125 4.64 -3.75 8.85
C ALA A 125 3.11 -3.60 8.91
N GLY A 126 2.55 -2.91 7.93
CA GLY A 126 1.13 -2.96 7.59
C GLY A 126 0.96 -3.70 6.28
N ILE A 127 0.30 -4.87 6.32
CA ILE A 127 0.18 -5.78 5.20
C ILE A 127 -1.29 -5.99 4.85
N PHE A 128 -1.62 -5.93 3.57
CA PHE A 128 -2.86 -6.53 3.07
C PHE A 128 -2.50 -7.80 2.32
N VAL A 129 -3.21 -8.88 2.61
CA VAL A 129 -3.17 -10.11 1.82
C VAL A 129 -4.46 -10.17 1.03
N ALA A 130 -4.33 -10.15 -0.29
CA ALA A 130 -5.47 -10.15 -1.20
C ALA A 130 -5.22 -11.18 -2.29
N GLY A 131 -6.23 -11.98 -2.60
CA GLY A 131 -6.09 -13.00 -3.62
C GLY A 131 -7.42 -13.61 -4.02
N TRP A 132 -7.31 -14.67 -4.81
CA TRP A 132 -8.42 -15.53 -5.18
C TRP A 132 -8.06 -16.98 -4.88
N ASP A 133 -9.00 -17.72 -4.31
CA ASP A 133 -8.90 -19.17 -4.18
C ASP A 133 -10.19 -19.88 -4.63
N SER A 134 -10.11 -21.20 -4.82
CA SER A 134 -11.22 -22.00 -5.31
C SER A 134 -12.30 -22.27 -4.25
N VAL A 135 -12.09 -21.91 -2.99
CA VAL A 135 -12.98 -22.26 -1.87
C VAL A 135 -13.93 -21.11 -1.58
N LEU A 136 -13.38 -19.91 -1.40
CA LEU A 136 -14.11 -18.70 -0.99
C LEU A 136 -14.05 -17.59 -2.05
N GLY A 137 -13.30 -17.79 -3.14
CA GLY A 137 -13.20 -16.83 -4.22
C GLY A 137 -12.27 -15.68 -3.86
N GLY A 138 -12.67 -14.45 -4.22
CA GLY A 138 -11.90 -13.25 -3.92
C GLY A 138 -11.96 -12.90 -2.44
N GLN A 139 -10.80 -12.72 -1.80
CA GLN A 139 -10.72 -12.40 -0.38
C GLN A 139 -9.66 -11.33 -0.09
N ILE A 140 -9.94 -10.50 0.90
CA ILE A 140 -8.96 -9.55 1.44
C ILE A 140 -8.86 -9.67 2.97
N TYR A 141 -7.62 -9.77 3.44
CA TYR A 141 -7.26 -9.77 4.84
C TYR A 141 -6.34 -8.59 5.14
N SER A 142 -6.70 -7.82 6.17
CA SER A 142 -5.93 -6.71 6.70
C SER A 142 -5.13 -7.17 7.92
N ILE A 143 -3.82 -6.95 7.88
CA ILE A 143 -2.89 -7.18 8.99
C ILE A 143 -2.24 -5.83 9.33
N PRO A 144 -2.86 -5.02 10.22
CA PRO A 144 -2.27 -3.76 10.66
C PRO A 144 -1.05 -3.99 11.54
N VAL A 145 -0.32 -2.92 11.82
CA VAL A 145 0.75 -2.93 12.83
C VAL A 145 0.19 -3.46 14.15
N GLY A 146 0.91 -4.40 14.77
CA GLY A 146 0.44 -5.17 15.93
C GLY A 146 -0.04 -6.58 15.59
N GLY A 147 -0.21 -6.89 14.30
CA GLY A 147 -0.40 -8.25 13.82
C GLY A 147 -1.81 -8.80 13.99
N MET A 148 -2.86 -7.98 14.16
CA MET A 148 -4.25 -8.49 14.14
C MET A 148 -4.60 -9.03 12.74
N LEU A 149 -5.55 -9.96 12.64
CA LEU A 149 -6.04 -10.48 11.36
C LEU A 149 -7.54 -10.18 11.20
N ILE A 150 -7.89 -9.40 10.18
CA ILE A 150 -9.29 -9.03 9.91
C ILE A 150 -9.63 -9.28 8.44
N ARG A 151 -10.73 -9.98 8.17
CA ARG A 151 -11.29 -10.05 6.82
C ARG A 151 -12.17 -8.82 6.56
N GLN A 152 -11.97 -8.14 5.42
CA GLN A 152 -12.77 -6.97 5.04
C GLN A 152 -13.07 -7.00 3.54
N PRO A 153 -14.27 -6.58 3.10
CA PRO A 153 -14.60 -6.56 1.67
C PRO A 153 -13.86 -5.47 0.91
N ALA A 154 -13.37 -4.44 1.60
CA ALA A 154 -12.46 -3.44 1.06
C ALA A 154 -11.64 -2.84 2.21
N VAL A 155 -10.42 -2.38 1.92
CA VAL A 155 -9.50 -1.85 2.91
C VAL A 155 -8.60 -0.76 2.31
N ILE A 156 -8.26 0.23 3.15
CA ILE A 156 -7.30 1.29 2.85
C ILE A 156 -6.18 1.32 3.90
N GLY A 157 -4.96 1.64 3.49
CA GLY A 157 -3.81 1.65 4.38
C GLY A 157 -2.64 2.50 3.91
N GLY A 158 -1.64 2.61 4.78
CA GLY A 158 -0.51 3.53 4.63
C GLY A 158 -0.84 4.96 5.06
N SER A 159 0.10 5.89 4.87
CA SER A 159 -0.07 7.30 5.24
C SER A 159 -1.21 7.99 4.47
N GLY A 160 -1.38 7.64 3.19
CA GLY A 160 -2.34 8.29 2.32
C GLY A 160 -3.79 7.87 2.54
N SER A 161 -4.03 6.77 3.28
CA SER A 161 -5.40 6.31 3.60
C SER A 161 -6.18 7.32 4.44
N THR A 162 -5.49 8.14 5.25
CA THR A 162 -6.10 9.17 6.10
C THR A 162 -6.95 10.17 5.31
N PHE A 163 -6.58 10.45 4.06
CA PHE A 163 -7.30 11.37 3.17
C PHE A 163 -8.48 10.72 2.45
N LEU A 164 -8.68 9.40 2.58
CA LEU A 164 -9.60 8.64 1.75
C LEU A 164 -10.91 8.26 2.44
N TYR A 165 -10.96 8.21 3.78
CA TYR A 165 -12.12 7.70 4.53
C TYR A 165 -13.47 8.22 4.00
N GLY A 166 -13.63 9.55 3.86
CA GLY A 166 -14.90 10.13 3.38
C GLY A 166 -15.27 9.71 1.94
N HIS A 167 -14.31 9.64 1.02
CA HIS A 167 -14.58 9.18 -0.34
C HIS A 167 -14.84 7.67 -0.38
N PHE A 168 -14.06 6.91 0.38
CA PHE A 168 -14.12 5.46 0.45
C PHE A 168 -15.48 4.97 0.96
N ASP A 169 -15.96 5.55 2.07
CA ASP A 169 -17.22 5.14 2.70
C ASP A 169 -18.46 5.46 1.83
N ILE A 170 -18.42 6.55 1.06
CA ILE A 170 -19.55 6.95 0.19
C ILE A 170 -19.58 6.13 -1.11
N ASN A 171 -18.42 5.81 -1.68
CA ASN A 171 -18.32 5.28 -3.04
C ASN A 171 -18.16 3.76 -3.08
N PHE A 172 -17.68 3.12 -2.01
CA PHE A 172 -17.60 1.67 -1.94
C PHE A 172 -19.00 1.06 -1.99
N LYS A 173 -19.17 0.03 -2.83
CA LYS A 173 -20.40 -0.74 -2.95
C LYS A 173 -20.03 -2.22 -3.02
N PRO A 174 -20.68 -3.08 -2.23
CA PRO A 174 -20.53 -4.52 -2.39
C PRO A 174 -20.89 -4.96 -3.82
N ASN A 175 -20.25 -6.02 -4.31
CA ASN A 175 -20.56 -6.64 -5.61
C ASN A 175 -20.39 -5.72 -6.83
N MET A 176 -19.44 -4.79 -6.80
CA MET A 176 -19.04 -4.01 -7.98
C MET A 176 -18.65 -4.92 -9.16
N THR A 177 -18.81 -4.41 -10.38
CA THR A 177 -18.17 -5.02 -11.55
C THR A 177 -16.65 -4.81 -11.50
N LYS A 178 -15.91 -5.58 -12.30
CA LYS A 178 -14.45 -5.44 -12.44
C LYS A 178 -14.06 -3.99 -12.79
N GLU A 179 -14.77 -3.37 -13.73
CA GLU A 179 -14.50 -2.01 -14.22
C GLU A 179 -14.78 -0.97 -13.14
N GLN A 180 -15.89 -1.13 -12.40
CA GLN A 180 -16.23 -0.26 -11.28
C GLN A 180 -15.19 -0.34 -10.17
N ALA A 181 -14.75 -1.55 -9.82
CA ALA A 181 -13.74 -1.76 -8.79
C ALA A 181 -12.38 -1.17 -9.20
N VAL A 182 -11.96 -1.37 -10.45
CA VAL A 182 -10.74 -0.75 -11.01
C VAL A 182 -10.84 0.78 -10.96
N GLN A 183 -11.98 1.35 -11.35
CA GLN A 183 -12.18 2.80 -11.30
C GLN A 183 -12.18 3.32 -9.87
N PHE A 184 -12.84 2.63 -8.94
CA PHE A 184 -12.89 2.98 -7.52
C PHE A 184 -11.48 2.99 -6.92
N VAL A 185 -10.73 1.89 -7.05
CA VAL A 185 -9.37 1.78 -6.51
C VAL A 185 -8.44 2.82 -7.14
N SER A 186 -8.48 3.02 -8.46
CA SER A 186 -7.63 4.02 -9.12
C SER A 186 -7.96 5.45 -8.69
N THR A 187 -9.24 5.76 -8.48
CA THR A 187 -9.72 7.06 -7.99
C THR A 187 -9.23 7.30 -6.56
N CYS A 188 -9.37 6.30 -5.67
CA CYS A 188 -8.86 6.40 -4.30
C CYS A 188 -7.36 6.66 -4.26
N VAL A 189 -6.56 5.89 -5.00
CA VAL A 189 -5.10 6.11 -5.02
C VAL A 189 -4.77 7.49 -5.62
N GLY A 190 -5.45 7.90 -6.69
CA GLY A 190 -5.28 9.23 -7.29
C GLY A 190 -5.58 10.37 -6.31
N LEU A 191 -6.68 10.30 -5.57
CA LEU A 191 -7.04 11.28 -4.54
C LEU A 191 -5.97 11.39 -3.45
N ALA A 192 -5.44 10.27 -2.98
CA ALA A 192 -4.36 10.26 -2.00
C ALA A 192 -3.06 10.85 -2.56
N ILE A 193 -2.68 10.51 -3.81
CA ILE A 193 -1.51 11.10 -4.49
C ILE A 193 -1.60 12.63 -4.55
N ASN A 194 -2.79 13.20 -4.69
CA ASN A 194 -2.99 14.65 -4.74
C ASN A 194 -2.85 15.36 -3.37
N ARG A 195 -2.89 14.63 -2.25
CA ARG A 195 -2.97 15.22 -0.89
C ARG A 195 -1.89 14.74 0.07
N ASP A 196 -1.49 13.47 0.00
CA ASP A 196 -0.40 12.92 0.80
C ASP A 196 0.95 13.21 0.15
N GLY A 197 1.76 14.07 0.79
CA GLY A 197 3.10 14.42 0.30
C GLY A 197 4.06 13.24 0.17
N SER A 198 3.79 12.15 0.90
CA SER A 198 4.64 10.96 0.89
C SER A 198 4.16 9.88 -0.10
N SER A 199 2.99 10.07 -0.72
CA SER A 199 2.48 9.22 -1.81
C SER A 199 2.69 9.90 -3.17
N GLY A 200 2.84 9.13 -4.24
CA GLY A 200 2.98 9.70 -5.59
C GLY A 200 3.52 8.75 -6.65
N GLY A 201 3.92 9.33 -7.78
CA GLY A 201 4.43 8.58 -8.92
C GLY A 201 3.29 8.03 -9.77
N CYS A 202 3.28 6.73 -9.99
CA CYS A 202 2.31 5.99 -10.80
C CYS A 202 1.29 5.29 -9.88
N ILE A 203 0.14 4.92 -10.45
CA ILE A 203 -0.78 3.98 -9.80
C ILE A 203 -0.55 2.60 -10.40
N ARG A 204 -0.15 1.65 -9.54
CA ARG A 204 -0.06 0.24 -9.90
C ARG A 204 -1.33 -0.45 -9.43
N LEU A 205 -1.95 -1.21 -10.31
CA LEU A 205 -3.13 -2.01 -10.02
C LEU A 205 -2.86 -3.47 -10.38
N ALA A 206 -3.42 -4.39 -9.60
CA ALA A 206 -3.53 -5.79 -9.99
C ALA A 206 -4.98 -6.25 -9.79
N VAL A 207 -5.55 -6.81 -10.85
CA VAL A 207 -6.88 -7.45 -10.80
C VAL A 207 -6.66 -8.95 -10.75
N ILE A 208 -7.13 -9.59 -9.69
CA ILE A 208 -6.89 -10.99 -9.39
C ILE A 208 -8.22 -11.73 -9.43
N ASN A 209 -8.30 -12.83 -10.17
CA ASN A 209 -9.47 -13.70 -10.27
C ASN A 209 -9.06 -15.14 -10.64
N SER A 210 -10.05 -16.00 -10.89
CA SER A 210 -9.84 -17.40 -11.28
C SER A 210 -8.99 -17.60 -12.54
N SER A 211 -9.04 -16.66 -13.49
CA SER A 211 -8.27 -16.74 -14.74
C SER A 211 -6.80 -16.37 -14.56
N GLY A 212 -6.46 -15.62 -13.52
CA GLY A 212 -5.10 -15.16 -13.24
C GLY A 212 -5.06 -13.71 -12.75
N VAL A 213 -3.97 -13.03 -13.09
CA VAL A 213 -3.68 -11.67 -12.63
C VAL A 213 -3.46 -10.76 -13.82
N GLU A 214 -4.22 -9.67 -13.87
CA GLU A 214 -4.05 -8.60 -14.84
C GLU A 214 -3.42 -7.37 -14.15
N HIS A 215 -2.22 -7.00 -14.57
CA HIS A 215 -1.55 -5.81 -14.10
C HIS A 215 -1.90 -4.60 -14.95
N LYS A 216 -2.25 -3.48 -14.30
CA LYS A 216 -2.44 -2.19 -14.95
C LYS A 216 -1.52 -1.15 -14.32
N LEU A 217 -0.95 -0.30 -15.17
CA LEU A 217 -0.13 0.82 -14.76
C LEU A 217 -0.74 2.10 -15.30
N ILE A 218 -1.16 2.99 -14.41
CA ILE A 218 -1.52 4.37 -14.76
C ILE A 218 -0.26 5.19 -14.52
N LYS A 219 0.32 5.71 -15.60
CA LYS A 219 1.54 6.50 -15.53
C LYS A 219 1.28 7.82 -14.81
N GLY A 220 2.33 8.45 -14.28
CA GLY A 220 2.20 9.66 -13.46
C GLY A 220 1.50 10.83 -14.17
N ASP A 221 1.69 10.96 -15.47
CA ASP A 221 1.02 11.95 -16.34
C ASP A 221 -0.47 11.66 -16.55
N GLN A 222 -0.89 10.42 -16.33
CA GLN A 222 -2.27 9.96 -16.48
C GLN A 222 -3.03 9.90 -15.14
N VAL A 223 -2.35 10.15 -14.02
CA VAL A 223 -2.99 10.20 -12.71
C VAL A 223 -3.93 11.41 -12.67
N PRO A 224 -5.23 11.23 -12.34
CA PRO A 224 -6.16 12.34 -12.28
C PRO A 224 -5.71 13.40 -11.27
N MET A 225 -5.62 14.65 -11.73
CA MET A 225 -5.36 15.82 -10.88
C MET A 225 -6.68 16.43 -10.43
N TYR A 226 -6.86 16.57 -9.12
CA TYR A 226 -8.08 17.12 -8.53
C TYR A 226 -7.80 18.54 -8.05
N SER A 227 -7.94 19.51 -8.95
CA SER A 227 -7.82 20.93 -8.63
C SER A 227 -9.15 21.53 -8.19
N TYR A 228 -9.07 22.57 -7.35
CA TYR A 228 -10.21 23.46 -7.13
C TYR A 228 -10.64 24.05 -8.48
N LYS A 229 -11.94 23.96 -8.79
CA LYS A 229 -12.51 24.69 -9.91
C LYS A 229 -12.94 26.06 -9.37
N PRO A 230 -12.41 27.17 -9.92
CA PRO A 230 -12.81 28.51 -9.52
C PRO A 230 -14.28 28.77 -9.83
#